data_AF-A0A8T7C6Q6-F1
#
_entry.id   AF-A0A8T7C6Q6-F1
#
_cell.length_a   1.000
_cell.length_b   1.000
_cell.length_c   1.000
_cell.angle_alpha   90.00
_cell.angle_beta   90.00
_cell.angle_gamma   90.00
#
_symmetry.space_group_name_H-M   'P 1'
#
loop_
_entity.id
_entity.type
_entity.pdbx_description
1 polymer ?
#
loop_
_entity_poly.entity_id
_entity_poly.type
_entity_poly.pdbx_seq_one_letter_code
_entity_poly.pdbx_strand_id
1 'polypeptide(L)'
;MMEVLVTVVILSVGMLGIAALYVESLKSGQTALARTKAINLAADMADRVRVNRAGESFYNVGNAAAGATPVAQCGARNTVAAEECTAEEMAAYDIWLWKTMIGNSTVATARQSGLANASASIVRDASTLPITFTIQIAWSDRDDNQDYTLSFAL
;
A
#
# COMPACT_ATOMS: atom_id res chain seq x y z
N MET A 1 -0.30 56.63 -15.62
CA MET A 1 -0.38 55.45 -16.53
C MET A 1 0.78 54.47 -16.34
N MET A 2 2.03 54.91 -16.17
CA MET A 2 3.17 54.01 -15.87
C MET A 2 3.02 53.20 -14.58
N GLU A 3 2.36 53.78 -13.59
CA GLU A 3 2.13 53.17 -12.27
C GLU A 3 1.30 51.88 -12.35
N VAL A 4 0.25 51.87 -13.16
CA VAL A 4 -0.60 50.68 -13.38
C VAL A 4 0.14 49.59 -14.15
N LEU A 5 1.02 49.98 -15.07
CA LEU A 5 1.81 49.02 -15.85
C LEU A 5 2.83 48.32 -14.95
N VAL A 6 3.46 49.06 -14.03
CA VAL A 6 4.39 48.51 -13.04
C VAL A 6 3.67 47.62 -12.02
N THR A 7 2.47 48.00 -11.54
CA THR A 7 1.73 47.17 -10.58
C THR A 7 1.28 45.83 -11.18
N VAL A 8 0.79 45.83 -12.43
CA VAL A 8 0.41 44.59 -13.12
C VAL A 8 1.62 43.67 -13.30
N VAL A 9 2.80 44.22 -13.61
CA VAL A 9 4.04 43.43 -13.71
C VAL A 9 4.40 42.80 -12.36
N ILE A 10 4.42 43.59 -11.27
CA ILE A 10 4.76 43.07 -9.93
C ILE A 10 3.77 41.99 -9.49
N LEU A 11 2.47 42.22 -9.68
CA LEU A 11 1.42 41.24 -9.34
C LEU A 11 1.56 39.96 -10.15
N SER A 12 1.86 40.06 -11.45
CA SER A 12 2.04 38.89 -12.31
C SER A 12 3.23 38.02 -11.85
N VAL A 13 4.35 38.63 -11.48
CA VAL A 13 5.53 37.91 -10.95
C VAL A 13 5.21 37.28 -9.59
N GLY A 14 4.51 38.01 -8.71
CA GLY A 14 4.08 37.48 -7.41
C GLY A 14 3.16 36.26 -7.54
N MET A 15 2.21 36.30 -8.48
CA MET A 15 1.27 35.20 -8.70
C MET A 15 1.94 33.96 -9.30
N LEU A 16 2.93 34.14 -10.19
CA LEU A 16 3.74 33.03 -10.70
C LEU A 16 4.54 32.34 -9.58
N GLY A 17 5.05 33.11 -8.62
CA GLY A 17 5.72 32.57 -7.43
C GLY A 17 4.79 31.68 -6.58
N ILE A 18 3.56 32.13 -6.33
CA ILE A 18 2.56 31.36 -5.57
C ILE A 18 2.15 30.10 -6.34
N ALA A 19 1.95 30.19 -7.65
CA ALA A 19 1.58 29.05 -8.48
C ALA A 19 2.65 27.95 -8.43
N ALA A 20 3.93 28.31 -8.45
CA ALA A 20 5.03 27.35 -8.31
C ALA A 20 4.99 26.63 -6.95
N LEU A 21 4.79 27.37 -5.85
CA LEU A 21 4.65 26.80 -4.51
C LEU A 21 3.41 25.91 -4.36
N TYR A 22 2.31 26.26 -5.02
CA TYR A 22 1.09 25.47 -5.00
C TYR A 22 1.28 24.10 -5.65
N VAL A 23 1.96 24.07 -6.81
CA VAL A 23 2.30 22.80 -7.48
C VAL A 23 3.21 21.94 -6.62
N GLU A 24 4.22 22.52 -5.97
CA GLU A 24 5.11 21.77 -5.07
C GLU A 24 4.35 21.23 -3.84
N SER A 25 3.41 22.00 -3.31
CA SER A 25 2.55 21.57 -2.20
C SER A 25 1.67 20.37 -2.59
N LEU A 26 1.07 20.41 -3.79
CA LEU A 26 0.29 19.28 -4.31
C LEU A 26 1.17 18.04 -4.51
N LYS A 27 2.39 18.22 -5.02
CA LYS A 27 3.36 17.14 -5.22
C LYS A 27 3.71 16.47 -3.89
N SER A 28 4.14 17.26 -2.91
CA SER A 28 4.47 16.76 -1.56
C SER A 28 3.27 16.04 -0.91
N GLY A 29 2.05 16.57 -1.10
CA GLY A 29 0.82 15.95 -0.61
C GLY A 29 0.59 14.55 -1.19
N GLN A 30 0.77 14.35 -2.51
CA GLN A 30 0.59 13.03 -3.13
C GLN A 30 1.60 11.99 -2.62
N THR A 31 2.88 12.38 -2.49
CA THR A 31 3.93 11.51 -1.94
C THR A 31 3.62 11.11 -0.49
N ALA A 32 3.18 12.06 0.35
CA ALA A 32 2.79 11.78 1.73
C ALA A 32 1.57 10.83 1.81
N LEU A 33 0.58 11.00 0.93
CA LEU A 33 -0.58 10.11 0.84
C LEU A 33 -0.19 8.68 0.44
N ALA A 34 0.69 8.51 -0.55
CA ALA A 34 1.19 7.22 -0.98
C ALA A 34 1.92 6.50 0.16
N ARG A 35 2.83 7.21 0.86
CA ARG A 35 3.55 6.67 2.02
C ARG A 35 2.61 6.29 3.16
N THR A 36 1.63 7.13 3.49
CA THR A 36 0.64 6.85 4.54
C THR A 36 -0.15 5.59 4.22
N LYS A 37 -0.53 5.40 2.95
CA LYS A 37 -1.23 4.20 2.49
C LYS A 37 -0.36 2.95 2.61
N ALA A 38 0.93 3.01 2.26
CA ALA A 38 1.86 1.89 2.45
C ALA A 38 1.97 1.48 3.92
N ILE A 39 2.11 2.46 4.82
CA ILE A 39 2.17 2.23 6.27
C ILE A 39 0.89 1.54 6.76
N ASN A 40 -0.28 2.07 6.38
CA ASN A 40 -1.57 1.51 6.78
C ASN A 40 -1.76 0.08 6.26
N LEU A 41 -1.34 -0.22 5.03
CA LEU A 41 -1.44 -1.56 4.45
C LEU A 41 -0.47 -2.55 5.13
N ALA A 42 0.73 -2.11 5.52
CA ALA A 42 1.65 -2.96 6.28
C ALA A 42 1.12 -3.24 7.69
N ALA A 43 0.57 -2.24 8.36
CA ALA A 43 -0.05 -2.39 9.68
C ALA A 43 -1.28 -3.31 9.63
N ASP A 44 -2.18 -3.14 8.66
CA ASP A 44 -3.34 -4.02 8.46
C ASP A 44 -2.91 -5.48 8.27
N MET A 45 -1.86 -5.73 7.48
CA MET A 45 -1.33 -7.09 7.32
C MET A 45 -0.71 -7.63 8.62
N ALA A 46 0.05 -6.83 9.36
CA ALA A 46 0.59 -7.25 10.65
C ALA A 46 -0.52 -7.66 11.63
N ASP A 47 -1.63 -6.92 11.64
CA ASP A 47 -2.78 -7.23 12.48
C ASP A 47 -3.53 -8.49 11.99
N ARG A 48 -3.63 -8.72 10.68
CA ARG A 48 -4.16 -9.99 10.13
C ARG A 48 -3.35 -11.20 10.56
N VAL A 49 -2.02 -11.13 10.49
CA VAL A 49 -1.13 -12.21 10.97
C VAL A 49 -1.34 -12.46 12.47
N ARG A 50 -1.49 -11.38 13.27
CA ARG A 50 -1.77 -11.48 14.71
C ARG A 50 -3.11 -12.13 15.04
N VAL A 51 -4.13 -11.90 14.20
CA VAL A 51 -5.46 -12.49 14.38
C VAL A 51 -5.44 -13.97 13.98
N ASN A 52 -4.80 -14.30 12.86
CA ASN A 52 -4.69 -15.66 12.35
C ASN A 52 -3.39 -16.37 12.81
N ARG A 53 -3.16 -16.43 14.13
CA ARG A 53 -1.96 -17.08 14.70
C ARG A 53 -1.84 -18.56 14.31
N ALA A 54 -2.97 -19.26 14.20
CA ALA A 54 -2.99 -20.67 13.81
C ALA A 54 -2.47 -20.89 12.37
N GLY A 55 -2.53 -19.86 11.53
CA GLY A 55 -2.08 -19.89 10.14
C GLY A 55 -0.76 -19.16 9.91
N GLU A 56 -0.02 -18.79 10.96
CA GLU A 56 1.15 -17.92 10.87
C GLU A 56 2.23 -18.42 9.88
N SER A 57 2.38 -19.74 9.72
CA SER A 57 3.35 -20.37 8.82
C SER A 57 3.05 -20.12 7.35
N PHE A 58 1.79 -19.82 7.02
CA PHE A 58 1.35 -19.53 5.65
C PHE A 58 1.57 -18.07 5.25
N TYR A 59 1.85 -17.18 6.21
CA TYR A 59 2.25 -15.79 5.95
C TYR A 59 3.75 -15.68 5.67
N ASN A 60 4.22 -16.38 4.63
CA ASN A 60 5.59 -16.26 4.12
C ASN A 60 5.56 -16.24 2.58
N VAL A 61 5.55 -15.04 2.01
CA VAL A 61 5.33 -14.83 0.58
C VAL A 61 6.31 -13.82 0.00
N GLY A 62 6.93 -14.17 -1.11
CA GLY A 62 7.77 -13.25 -1.87
C GLY A 62 6.98 -12.20 -2.64
N ASN A 63 7.72 -11.40 -3.44
CA ASN A 63 7.20 -10.24 -4.19
C ASN A 63 6.28 -10.59 -5.37
N ALA A 64 5.97 -11.86 -5.60
CA ALA A 64 5.08 -12.28 -6.69
C ALA A 64 3.71 -11.60 -6.57
N ALA A 65 3.18 -11.12 -7.71
CA ALA A 65 1.87 -10.49 -7.78
C ALA A 65 0.76 -11.47 -7.37
N ALA A 66 -0.33 -10.93 -6.83
CA ALA A 66 -1.55 -11.70 -6.61
C ALA A 66 -2.05 -12.27 -7.94
N GLY A 67 -2.21 -13.59 -7.97
CA GLY A 67 -2.84 -14.31 -9.07
C GLY A 67 -4.36 -14.33 -8.95
N ALA A 68 -4.98 -15.42 -9.41
CA ALA A 68 -6.42 -15.61 -9.32
C ALA A 68 -6.94 -15.50 -7.88
N THR A 69 -8.21 -15.12 -7.75
CA THR A 69 -8.95 -15.14 -6.47
C THR A 69 -8.88 -16.53 -5.85
N PRO A 70 -8.51 -16.66 -4.56
CA PRO A 70 -8.63 -17.91 -3.82
C PRO A 70 -10.06 -18.45 -3.87
N VAL A 71 -10.19 -19.78 -3.84
CA VAL A 71 -11.49 -20.46 -3.91
C VAL A 71 -12.32 -20.16 -2.67
N ALA A 72 -11.70 -20.23 -1.49
CA ALA A 72 -12.34 -19.90 -0.22
C ALA A 72 -12.48 -18.38 -0.06
N GLN A 73 -13.70 -17.90 0.19
CA GLN A 73 -13.97 -16.49 0.40
C GLN A 73 -14.12 -16.18 1.89
N CYS A 74 -12.97 -15.96 2.54
CA CYS A 74 -12.89 -15.83 4.00
C CYS A 74 -13.32 -14.47 4.55
N GLY A 75 -13.81 -13.56 3.69
CA GLY A 75 -14.31 -12.26 4.10
C GLY A 75 -15.50 -11.84 3.25
N ALA A 76 -16.50 -11.24 3.89
CA ALA A 76 -17.70 -10.78 3.19
C ALA A 76 -17.34 -9.68 2.17
N ARG A 77 -17.82 -9.83 0.93
CA ARG A 77 -17.62 -8.85 -0.15
C ARG A 77 -18.92 -8.62 -0.88
N ASN A 78 -19.46 -7.40 -0.78
CA ASN A 78 -20.70 -7.02 -1.46
C ASN A 78 -21.81 -8.05 -1.22
N THR A 79 -22.23 -8.79 -2.25
CA THR A 79 -23.30 -9.81 -2.20
C THR A 79 -22.81 -11.20 -1.83
N VAL A 80 -21.52 -11.38 -1.48
CA VAL A 80 -20.95 -12.67 -1.09
C VAL A 80 -20.70 -12.68 0.42
N ALA A 81 -21.33 -13.63 1.11
CA ALA A 81 -21.11 -13.87 2.53
C ALA A 81 -19.73 -14.49 2.76
N ALA A 82 -19.17 -14.28 3.96
CA ALA A 82 -17.97 -14.99 4.36
C ALA A 82 -18.29 -16.47 4.58
N GLU A 83 -17.41 -17.33 4.09
CA GLU A 83 -17.46 -18.78 4.33
C GLU A 83 -16.60 -19.16 5.55
N GLU A 84 -16.84 -20.34 6.12
CA GLU A 84 -15.95 -20.89 7.14
C GLU A 84 -14.62 -21.28 6.49
N CYS A 85 -13.54 -20.60 6.89
CA CYS A 85 -12.20 -20.86 6.38
C CYS A 85 -11.31 -21.50 7.44
N THR A 86 -10.48 -22.44 7.00
CA THR A 86 -9.32 -22.90 7.76
C THR A 86 -8.29 -21.78 7.91
N ALA A 87 -7.36 -21.94 8.85
CA ALA A 87 -6.30 -20.96 9.08
C ALA A 87 -5.38 -20.77 7.86
N GLU A 88 -5.19 -21.82 7.05
CA GLU A 88 -4.46 -21.76 5.77
C GLU A 88 -5.22 -20.96 4.72
N GLU A 89 -6.51 -21.26 4.53
CA GLU A 89 -7.37 -20.56 3.56
C GLU A 89 -7.50 -19.07 3.91
N MET A 90 -7.62 -18.75 5.20
CA MET A 90 -7.66 -17.38 5.69
C MET A 90 -6.37 -16.63 5.34
N ALA A 91 -5.19 -17.25 5.53
CA ALA A 91 -3.92 -16.64 5.17
C ALA A 91 -3.79 -16.40 3.65
N ALA A 92 -4.18 -17.38 2.83
CA ALA A 92 -4.17 -17.24 1.38
C ALA A 92 -5.10 -16.11 0.90
N TYR A 93 -6.30 -16.02 1.49
CA TYR A 93 -7.27 -14.97 1.19
C TYR A 93 -6.77 -13.58 1.61
N ASP A 94 -6.21 -13.45 2.82
CA ASP A 94 -5.64 -12.19 3.32
C ASP A 94 -4.49 -11.70 2.45
N ILE A 95 -3.55 -12.58 2.10
CA ILE A 95 -2.40 -12.24 1.25
C ILE A 95 -2.90 -11.79 -0.13
N TRP A 96 -3.84 -12.53 -0.72
CA TRP A 96 -4.41 -12.17 -2.01
C TRP A 96 -5.07 -10.79 -1.95
N LEU A 97 -5.97 -10.59 -0.98
CA LEU A 97 -6.70 -9.33 -0.83
C LEU A 97 -5.73 -8.17 -0.62
N TRP A 98 -4.77 -8.32 0.28
CA TRP A 98 -3.75 -7.32 0.58
C TRP A 98 -2.90 -6.96 -0.63
N LYS A 99 -2.40 -7.95 -1.38
CA LYS A 99 -1.63 -7.72 -2.62
C LYS A 99 -2.49 -7.01 -3.68
N THR A 100 -3.78 -7.35 -3.79
CA THR A 100 -4.69 -6.62 -4.69
C THR A 100 -4.93 -5.17 -4.25
N MET A 101 -5.06 -4.91 -2.94
CA MET A 101 -5.22 -3.55 -2.40
C MET A 101 -3.96 -2.69 -2.55
N ILE A 102 -2.78 -3.32 -2.48
CA ILE A 102 -1.49 -2.67 -2.78
C ILE A 102 -1.39 -2.31 -4.26
N GLY A 103 -2.11 -3.01 -5.15
CA GLY A 103 -1.96 -2.86 -6.61
C GLY A 103 -0.95 -3.85 -7.21
N ASN A 104 -0.42 -4.78 -6.41
CA ASN A 104 0.45 -5.86 -6.88
C ASN A 104 -0.39 -7.08 -7.32
N SER A 105 -1.10 -6.95 -8.44
CA SER A 105 -2.04 -7.97 -8.94
C SER A 105 -1.99 -8.11 -10.46
N THR A 106 -2.02 -9.35 -10.94
CA THR A 106 -2.17 -9.64 -12.39
C THR A 106 -3.63 -9.63 -12.83
N VAL A 107 -4.58 -9.52 -11.90
CA VAL A 107 -6.02 -9.55 -12.19
C VAL A 107 -6.48 -8.16 -12.62
N ALA A 108 -6.78 -7.98 -13.90
CA ALA A 108 -7.20 -6.70 -14.50
C ALA A 108 -8.49 -6.12 -13.90
N THR A 109 -9.35 -6.95 -13.30
CA THR A 109 -10.58 -6.52 -12.62
C THR A 109 -10.40 -6.18 -11.14
N ALA A 110 -9.22 -6.43 -10.58
CA ALA A 110 -8.91 -5.95 -9.24
C ALA A 110 -8.87 -4.42 -9.28
N ARG A 111 -9.64 -3.75 -8.42
CA ARG A 111 -9.62 -2.30 -8.30
C ARG A 111 -8.18 -1.86 -7.98
N GLN A 112 -7.46 -1.36 -8.99
CA GLN A 112 -6.13 -0.78 -8.86
C GLN A 112 -6.22 0.62 -8.24
N SER A 113 -6.91 0.74 -7.11
CA SER A 113 -6.75 1.86 -6.20
C SER A 113 -5.55 1.58 -5.30
N GLY A 114 -4.43 1.12 -5.86
CA GLY A 114 -3.21 0.70 -5.18
C GLY A 114 -2.13 1.77 -5.17
N LEU A 115 -0.90 1.39 -4.88
CA LEU A 115 0.31 2.19 -5.07
C LEU A 115 0.83 1.91 -6.50
N ALA A 116 1.50 2.88 -7.12
CA ALA A 116 2.01 2.72 -8.49
C ALA A 116 3.19 1.75 -8.53
N ASN A 117 3.18 0.81 -9.48
CA ASN A 117 4.20 -0.24 -9.67
C ASN A 117 4.60 -0.94 -8.36
N ALA A 118 3.59 -1.22 -7.52
CA ALA A 118 3.85 -1.69 -6.19
C ALA A 118 4.23 -3.17 -6.15
N SER A 119 5.16 -3.50 -5.26
CA SER A 119 5.52 -4.87 -4.91
C SER A 119 5.50 -5.03 -3.40
N ALA A 120 5.24 -6.25 -2.94
CA ALA A 120 5.14 -6.52 -1.51
C ALA A 120 5.48 -7.96 -1.16
N SER A 121 6.19 -8.14 -0.05
CA SER A 121 6.56 -9.43 0.52
C SER A 121 6.33 -9.47 2.02
N ILE A 122 6.19 -10.69 2.52
CA ILE A 122 6.10 -11.02 3.93
C ILE A 122 7.13 -12.12 4.15
N VAL A 123 8.13 -11.87 4.98
CA VAL A 123 9.14 -12.84 5.36
C VAL A 123 8.88 -13.26 6.80
N ARG A 124 8.71 -14.56 7.01
CA ARG A 124 8.61 -15.16 8.34
C ARG A 124 9.95 -15.76 8.73
N ASP A 125 10.50 -15.28 9.84
CA ASP A 125 11.68 -15.85 10.48
C ASP A 125 11.28 -16.60 11.77
N ALA A 126 11.36 -17.92 11.70
CA ALA A 126 11.14 -18.81 12.85
C ALA A 126 12.43 -19.43 13.38
N SER A 127 13.59 -18.93 12.95
CA SER A 127 14.88 -19.31 13.52
C SER A 127 15.14 -18.65 14.88
N THR A 128 14.39 -17.58 15.20
CA THR A 128 14.44 -16.86 16.47
C THR A 128 13.15 -17.05 17.27
N LEU A 129 13.26 -16.99 18.60
CA LEU A 129 12.11 -16.83 19.51
C LEU A 129 12.22 -15.46 20.20
N PRO A 130 11.21 -14.59 20.13
CA PRO A 130 9.92 -14.76 19.42
C PRO A 130 10.05 -14.82 17.88
N ILE A 131 9.03 -15.39 17.22
CA ILE A 131 8.98 -15.52 15.76
C ILE A 131 8.80 -14.12 15.18
N THR A 132 9.64 -13.74 14.22
CA THR A 132 9.63 -12.40 13.63
C THR A 132 9.05 -12.41 12.23
N PHE A 133 8.22 -11.42 11.93
CA PHE A 133 7.68 -11.16 10.61
C PHE A 133 8.19 -9.83 10.09
N THR A 134 8.63 -9.81 8.84
CA THR A 134 9.05 -8.60 8.14
C THR A 134 8.16 -8.41 6.92
N ILE A 135 7.39 -7.34 6.93
CA ILE A 135 6.54 -6.91 5.82
C ILE A 135 7.27 -5.80 5.08
N GLN A 136 7.49 -5.98 3.78
CA GLN A 136 8.10 -4.97 2.92
C GLN A 136 7.11 -4.59 1.82
N ILE A 137 6.92 -3.29 1.62
CA ILE A 137 6.12 -2.71 0.53
C ILE A 137 6.99 -1.71 -0.21
N ALA A 138 7.13 -1.87 -1.51
CA ALA A 138 7.84 -0.93 -2.38
C ALA A 138 6.90 -0.41 -3.46
N TRP A 139 7.07 0.85 -3.87
CA TRP A 139 6.29 1.49 -4.92
C TRP A 139 7.12 2.55 -5.64
N SER A 140 6.73 2.86 -6.88
CA SER A 140 7.32 3.97 -7.62
C SER A 140 6.58 5.26 -7.30
N ASP A 141 7.30 6.31 -6.94
CA ASP A 141 6.79 7.68 -6.95
C ASP A 141 7.53 8.50 -8.01
N ARG A 142 6.85 8.73 -9.15
CA ARG A 142 7.40 9.33 -10.36
C ARG A 142 8.70 8.63 -10.83
N ASP A 143 9.85 9.17 -10.45
CA ASP A 143 11.19 8.77 -10.88
C ASP A 143 12.01 8.11 -9.77
N ASP A 144 11.46 8.05 -8.55
CA ASP A 144 12.13 7.45 -7.40
C ASP A 144 11.38 6.22 -6.89
N ASN A 145 12.13 5.23 -6.44
CA ASN A 145 11.56 4.01 -5.87
C ASN A 145 11.55 4.13 -4.36
N GLN A 146 10.35 4.13 -3.78
CA GLN A 146 10.14 4.24 -2.35
C GLN A 146 9.87 2.85 -1.76
N ASP A 147 10.28 2.67 -0.52
CA ASP A 147 10.02 1.45 0.24
C ASP A 147 9.62 1.75 1.69
N TYR A 148 8.88 0.81 2.27
CA TYR A 148 8.52 0.80 3.67
C TYR A 148 8.62 -0.63 4.20
N THR A 149 9.30 -0.77 5.34
CA THR A 149 9.49 -2.05 6.01
C THR A 149 8.96 -1.97 7.43
N LEU A 150 8.14 -2.95 7.81
CA LEU A 150 7.62 -3.15 9.16
C LEU A 150 8.05 -4.51 9.67
N SER A 151 8.76 -4.54 10.79
CA SER A 151 9.12 -5.78 11.48
C SER A 151 8.43 -5.86 12.84
N PHE A 152 7.87 -7.02 13.16
CA PHE A 152 7.22 -7.29 14.45
C PHE A 152 7.43 -8.75 14.85
N ALA A 153 7.24 -9.06 16.13
CA ALA A 153 7.37 -10.41 16.66
C ALA A 153 6.08 -10.90 17.32
N LEU A 154 5.88 -12.22 17.35
CA LEU A 154 4.71 -12.93 17.92
C LEU A 154 5.09 -13.98 18.96
#